data_AF-A0A7S2UXU2-F1
#
_entry.id   AF-A0A7S2UXU2-F1
#
_cell.length_a   1.000
_cell.length_b   1.000
_cell.length_c   1.000
_cell.angle_alpha   90.00
_cell.angle_beta   90.00
_cell.angle_gamma   90.00
#
_symmetry.space_group_name_H-M   'P 1'
#
loop_
_entity.id
_entity.type
_entity.pdbx_description
1 polymer ?
#
loop_
_entity_poly.entity_id
_entity_poly.type
_entity_poly.pdbx_seq_one_letter_code
_entity_poly.pdbx_strand_id
1 'polypeptide(L)'
;DGNPAPGEVPEIFDANDLVGKPWTYRISIKGASGLPVITDMAYCQYEFWGEEFTTETVEQNTHNPVWEYTAVHHVANATPEFVKYLQSPMEFHIFISPLVNPPKDK
;
A
#
# COMPACT_ATOMS: atom_id res chain seq x y z
N ASP A 1 24.57 16.14 -23.43
CA ASP A 1 23.74 16.26 -22.22
C ASP A 1 22.28 16.15 -22.62
N GLY A 2 21.78 14.91 -22.68
CA GLY A 2 20.46 14.58 -23.23
C GLY A 2 19.39 14.68 -22.15
N ASN A 3 18.68 15.81 -22.12
CA ASN A 3 17.42 15.90 -21.38
C ASN A 3 16.29 15.42 -22.30
N PRO A 4 15.47 14.42 -21.91
CA PRO A 4 14.39 13.91 -22.75
C PRO A 4 13.35 14.98 -23.09
N ALA A 5 12.66 14.80 -24.22
CA ALA A 5 11.62 15.72 -24.66
C ALA A 5 10.40 15.69 -23.70
N PRO A 6 9.58 16.75 -23.64
CA PRO A 6 8.37 16.75 -22.80
C PRO A 6 7.44 15.59 -23.18
N GLY A 7 7.27 14.64 -22.27
CA GLY A 7 6.42 13.45 -22.47
C GLY A 7 7.19 12.14 -22.67
N GLU A 8 8.51 12.17 -22.82
CA GLU A 8 9.34 10.96 -22.77
C GLU A 8 9.52 10.53 -21.31
N VAL A 9 9.09 9.31 -20.99
CA VAL A 9 9.40 8.67 -19.70
C VAL A 9 10.89 8.32 -19.75
N PRO A 10 11.74 8.89 -18.88
CA PRO A 10 13.17 8.60 -18.89
C PRO A 10 13.41 7.11 -18.65
N GLU A 11 14.28 6.49 -19.46
CA GLU A 11 14.74 5.14 -19.17
C GLU A 11 15.63 5.16 -17.91
N ILE A 12 15.35 4.23 -16.99
CA ILE A 12 16.04 4.06 -15.71
C ILE A 12 16.67 2.67 -15.75
N PHE A 13 18.00 2.60 -15.71
CA PHE A 13 18.73 1.32 -15.78
C PHE A 13 19.26 0.90 -14.42
N ASP A 14 19.61 1.87 -13.58
CA ASP A 14 20.02 1.67 -12.19
C ASP A 14 19.09 2.46 -11.25
N ALA A 15 18.87 1.93 -10.03
CA ALA A 15 18.05 2.62 -9.03
C ALA A 15 18.58 4.03 -8.71
N ASN A 16 19.90 4.24 -8.77
CA ASN A 16 20.54 5.54 -8.55
C ASN A 16 20.19 6.58 -9.63
N ASP A 17 19.75 6.17 -10.81
CA ASP A 17 19.33 7.10 -11.86
C ASP A 17 18.03 7.84 -11.50
N LEU A 18 17.33 7.42 -10.44
CA LEU A 18 16.15 8.09 -9.90
C LEU A 18 16.50 9.33 -9.07
N VAL A 19 17.72 9.44 -8.55
CA VAL A 19 18.12 10.58 -7.71
C VAL A 19 17.99 11.88 -8.49
N GLY A 20 17.33 12.89 -7.91
CA GLY A 20 17.08 14.17 -8.58
C GLY A 20 15.79 14.22 -9.39
N LYS A 21 15.15 13.07 -9.67
CA LYS A 21 13.99 12.97 -10.56
C LYS A 21 12.67 12.84 -9.78
N PRO A 22 11.53 13.25 -10.37
CA PRO A 22 10.23 12.95 -9.80
C PRO A 22 9.94 11.45 -9.88
N TRP A 23 9.29 10.93 -8.86
CA TRP A 23 8.84 9.55 -8.77
C TRP A 23 7.37 9.51 -8.41
N THR A 24 6.61 8.65 -9.08
CA THR A 24 5.18 8.45 -8.79
C THR A 24 4.86 6.98 -8.86
N TYR A 25 4.12 6.49 -7.86
CA TYR A 25 3.66 5.11 -7.82
C TYR A 25 2.24 5.03 -7.29
N ARG A 26 1.51 4.01 -7.74
CA ARG A 26 0.15 3.73 -7.28
C ARG A 26 0.13 2.40 -6.55
N ILE A 27 -0.35 2.43 -5.31
CA ILE A 27 -0.71 1.22 -4.55
C ILE A 27 -2.19 0.96 -4.78
N SER A 28 -2.52 -0.31 -5.08
CA SER A 28 -3.90 -0.78 -5.16
C SER A 28 -4.07 -2.04 -4.31
N ILE A 29 -4.86 -1.92 -3.24
CA ILE A 29 -5.15 -3.00 -2.28
C ILE A 29 -6.60 -3.44 -2.50
N LYS A 30 -6.78 -4.53 -3.23
CA LYS A 30 -8.12 -5.07 -3.51
C LYS A 30 -8.79 -5.63 -2.27
N GLY A 31 -8.05 -6.43 -1.50
CA GLY A 31 -8.57 -7.21 -0.39
C GLY A 31 -7.50 -8.11 0.21
N ALA A 32 -7.87 -8.81 1.27
CA ALA A 32 -7.12 -9.96 1.79
C ALA A 32 -7.86 -11.25 1.46
N SER A 33 -7.15 -12.35 1.40
CA SER A 33 -7.75 -13.67 1.15
C SER A 33 -7.17 -14.73 2.08
N GLY A 34 -8.00 -15.71 2.42
CA GLY A 34 -7.58 -16.85 3.23
C GLY A 34 -7.23 -16.51 4.67
N LEU A 35 -7.88 -15.50 5.27
CA LEU A 35 -7.69 -15.20 6.70
C LEU A 35 -8.11 -16.43 7.54
N PRO A 36 -7.38 -16.75 8.63
CA PRO A 36 -7.62 -17.96 9.40
C PRO A 36 -8.94 -17.95 10.18
N VAL A 37 -9.54 -16.77 10.36
CA VAL A 37 -10.82 -16.57 11.06
C VAL A 37 -11.75 -15.72 10.21
N ILE A 38 -13.06 -15.90 10.40
CA ILE A 38 -14.07 -15.00 9.83
C ILE A 38 -13.93 -13.66 10.56
N THR A 39 -13.75 -12.60 9.79
CA THR A 39 -13.74 -11.24 10.31
C THR A 39 -15.17 -10.72 10.39
N ASP A 40 -15.45 -9.83 11.33
CA ASP A 40 -16.62 -8.94 11.34
C ASP A 40 -16.21 -7.57 10.81
N MET A 41 -15.04 -7.07 11.25
CA MET A 41 -14.44 -5.83 10.75
C MET A 41 -13.00 -6.08 10.28
N ALA A 42 -12.56 -5.39 9.23
CA ALA A 42 -11.15 -5.45 8.79
C ALA A 42 -10.67 -4.15 8.13
N TYR A 43 -9.40 -3.78 8.36
CA TYR A 43 -8.69 -2.74 7.63
C TYR A 43 -7.23 -3.14 7.38
N CYS A 44 -6.61 -2.51 6.39
CA CYS A 44 -5.19 -2.68 6.06
C CYS A 44 -4.45 -1.36 6.28
N GLN A 45 -3.22 -1.45 6.77
CA GLN A 45 -2.35 -0.31 7.07
C GLN A 45 -0.95 -0.57 6.53
N TYR A 46 -0.28 0.47 6.04
CA TYR A 46 1.10 0.40 5.60
C TYR A 46 1.81 1.74 5.84
N GLU A 47 3.12 1.70 5.97
CA GLU A 47 3.95 2.91 6.03
C GLU A 47 4.58 3.16 4.65
N PHE A 48 4.42 4.37 4.13
CA PHE A 48 5.14 4.85 2.97
C PHE A 48 5.95 6.10 3.32
N TRP A 49 7.28 5.97 3.28
CA TRP A 49 8.23 7.05 3.48
C TRP A 49 7.98 7.90 4.75
N GLY A 50 7.76 7.24 5.88
CA GLY A 50 7.49 7.87 7.18
C GLY A 50 6.06 8.38 7.38
N GLU A 51 5.17 8.16 6.42
CA GLU A 51 3.74 8.46 6.53
C GLU A 51 2.92 7.16 6.56
N GLU A 52 1.95 7.12 7.47
CA GLU A 52 1.08 5.97 7.66
C GLU A 52 -0.21 6.13 6.85
N PHE A 53 -0.57 5.07 6.11
CA PHE A 53 -1.76 5.03 5.28
C PHE A 53 -2.65 3.88 5.72
N THR A 54 -3.95 4.16 5.85
CA THR A 54 -4.95 3.19 6.31
C THR A 54 -6.10 3.13 5.31
N THR A 55 -6.57 1.91 5.00
CA THR A 55 -7.78 1.71 4.20
C THR A 55 -9.03 2.08 5.01
N GLU A 56 -10.17 2.24 4.34
CA GLU A 56 -11.44 2.22 5.06
C GLU A 56 -11.59 0.88 5.81
N THR A 57 -12.25 0.92 6.97
CA THR A 57 -12.64 -0.29 7.68
C THR A 57 -13.90 -0.84 7.05
N VAL A 58 -13.89 -2.11 6.70
CA VAL A 58 -15.07 -2.79 6.13
C VAL A 58 -15.69 -3.71 7.16
N GLU A 59 -17.02 -3.76 7.18
CA GLU A 59 -17.82 -4.64 8.03
C GLU A 59 -18.37 -5.79 7.17
N GLN A 60 -17.71 -6.94 7.21
CA GLN A 60 -17.97 -8.09 6.33
C GLN A 60 -17.70 -9.40 7.05
N ASN A 61 -18.71 -10.28 7.11
CA ASN A 61 -18.62 -11.64 7.69
C ASN A 61 -17.96 -12.63 6.73
N THR A 62 -16.65 -12.50 6.54
CA THR A 62 -15.88 -13.24 5.52
C THR A 62 -14.47 -13.61 5.99
N HIS A 63 -13.84 -14.56 5.31
CA HIS A 63 -12.38 -14.81 5.38
C HIS A 63 -11.59 -13.96 4.38
N ASN A 64 -12.29 -13.20 3.52
CA ASN A 64 -11.72 -12.50 2.37
C ASN A 64 -12.28 -11.06 2.30
N PRO A 65 -11.90 -10.16 3.22
CA PRO A 65 -12.39 -8.79 3.21
C PRO A 65 -11.90 -8.05 1.95
N VAL A 66 -12.76 -7.22 1.40
CA VAL A 66 -12.50 -6.43 0.18
C VAL A 66 -12.55 -4.94 0.52
N TRP A 67 -11.49 -4.20 0.16
CA TRP A 67 -11.36 -2.75 0.40
C TRP A 67 -11.41 -1.89 -0.87
N GLU A 68 -10.96 -2.42 -2.02
CA GLU A 68 -10.80 -1.67 -3.28
C GLU A 68 -10.08 -0.31 -3.10
N TYR A 69 -9.07 -0.30 -2.22
CA TYR A 69 -8.32 0.90 -1.88
C TYR A 69 -7.27 1.24 -2.95
N THR A 70 -7.10 2.52 -3.23
CA THR A 70 -6.02 3.03 -4.08
C THR A 70 -5.42 4.30 -3.49
N ALA A 71 -4.08 4.38 -3.50
CA ALA A 71 -3.34 5.59 -3.17
C ALA A 71 -2.24 5.85 -4.19
N VAL A 72 -2.00 7.13 -4.49
CA VAL A 72 -0.93 7.58 -5.37
C VAL A 72 0.08 8.35 -4.53
N HIS A 73 1.31 7.86 -4.52
CA HIS A 73 2.44 8.46 -3.82
C HIS A 73 3.28 9.22 -4.83
N HIS A 74 3.50 10.51 -4.55
CA HIS A 74 4.31 11.38 -5.41
C HIS A 74 5.47 11.99 -4.63
N VAL A 75 6.67 11.82 -5.14
CA VAL A 75 7.90 12.44 -4.63
C VAL A 75 8.46 13.30 -5.74
N ALA A 76 8.43 14.62 -5.56
CA ALA A 76 8.83 15.58 -6.60
C ALA A 76 10.32 15.48 -6.96
N ASN A 77 11.16 15.10 -5.99
CA ASN A 77 12.59 14.93 -6.17
C ASN A 77 13.09 13.80 -5.25
N ALA A 78 13.41 12.65 -5.85
CA ALA A 78 13.93 11.50 -5.14
C ALA A 78 15.35 11.73 -4.61
N THR A 79 15.56 11.47 -3.33
CA THR A 79 16.89 11.55 -2.69
C THR A 79 17.57 10.18 -2.65
N PRO A 80 18.90 10.09 -2.42
CA PRO A 80 19.58 8.81 -2.23
C PRO A 80 18.97 7.96 -1.10
N GLU A 81 18.49 8.59 -0.02
CA GLU A 81 17.84 7.92 1.10
C GLU A 81 16.49 7.34 0.68
N PHE A 82 15.72 8.07 -0.13
CA PHE A 82 14.47 7.58 -0.69
C PHE A 82 14.71 6.40 -1.64
N VAL A 83 15.71 6.48 -2.51
CA VAL A 83 16.08 5.37 -3.40
C VAL A 83 16.49 4.13 -2.61
N LYS A 84 17.25 4.29 -1.52
CA LYS A 84 17.57 3.19 -0.61
C LYS A 84 16.32 2.63 0.09
N TYR A 85 15.38 3.49 0.47
CA TYR A 85 14.11 3.06 1.05
C TYR A 85 13.29 2.21 0.07
N LEU A 86 13.22 2.59 -1.20
CA LEU A 86 12.53 1.80 -2.23
C LEU A 86 13.11 0.39 -2.44
N GLN A 87 14.37 0.16 -2.04
CA GLN A 87 14.99 -1.16 -2.08
C GLN A 87 14.61 -2.04 -0.88
N SER A 88 13.96 -1.47 0.13
CA SER A 88 13.44 -2.21 1.28
C SER A 88 12.04 -2.76 0.96
N PRO A 89 11.67 -3.93 1.50
CA PRO A 89 10.32 -4.45 1.33
C PRO A 89 9.30 -3.51 1.98
N MET A 90 8.14 -3.38 1.34
CA MET A 90 6.99 -2.68 1.91
C MET A 90 6.20 -3.65 2.78
N GLU A 91 5.90 -3.24 4.01
CA GLU A 91 5.14 -4.04 4.96
C GLU A 91 3.68 -3.58 5.00
N PHE A 92 2.77 -4.55 5.01
CA PHE A 92 1.33 -4.35 5.13
C PHE A 92 0.83 -5.09 6.37
N HIS A 93 0.08 -4.39 7.20
CA HIS A 93 -0.55 -4.93 8.39
C HIS A 93 -2.05 -5.01 8.17
N ILE A 94 -2.62 -6.20 8.36
CA ILE A 94 -4.06 -6.42 8.29
C ILE A 94 -4.57 -6.56 9.73
N PHE A 95 -5.47 -5.66 10.11
CA PHE A 95 -6.12 -5.67 11.41
C PHE A 95 -7.54 -6.17 11.25
N ILE A 96 -7.95 -7.05 12.17
CA ILE A 96 -9.26 -7.69 12.11
C ILE A 96 -9.93 -7.70 13.48
N SER A 97 -11.24 -7.53 13.47
CA SER A 97 -12.13 -7.97 14.55
C SER A 97 -12.75 -9.30 14.12
N PRO A 98 -12.62 -10.40 14.88
CA PRO A 98 -13.23 -11.68 14.53
C PRO A 98 -14.75 -11.67 14.76
N LEU A 99 -15.49 -12.38 13.92
CA LEU A 99 -16.92 -12.59 14.13
C LEU A 99 -17.14 -13.53 15.33
N VAL A 100 -17.83 -13.03 16.36
CA VAL A 100 -18.18 -13.78 17.56
C VAL A 100 -19.69 -13.87 17.68
N ASN A 101 -20.23 -15.10 17.64
CA ASN A 101 -21.65 -15.34 17.86
C ASN A 101 -21.88 -15.70 19.34
N PRO A 102 -22.52 -14.84 20.14
CA PRO A 102 -22.87 -15.20 21.51
C PRO A 102 -23.92 -16.35 21.52
N PRO A 103 -23.96 -17.16 22.59
CA PRO A 103 -25.02 -18.17 22.75
C PRO A 103 -26.40 -17.53 22.64
N LYS A 104 -27.35 -18.22 21.99
CA LYS A 104 -28.75 -17.80 22.04
C LYS A 104 -29.27 -18.04 23.45
N ASP A 105 -29.81 -16.99 24.09
CA ASP A 105 -30.54 -17.14 25.35
C ASP A 105 -31.70 -18.13 25.16
N LYS A 106 -31.92 -18.98 26.18
CA LYS A 106 -32.95 -20.03 26.18
C LYS A 106 -34.35 -19.47 26.32
#